data_AF-A0A935ZCB3-F1
#
_entry.id   AF-A0A935ZCB3-F1
#
_cell.length_a   1.000
_cell.length_b   1.000
_cell.length_c   1.000
_cell.angle_alpha   90.00
_cell.angle_beta   90.00
_cell.angle_gamma   90.00
#
_symmetry.space_group_name_H-M   'P 1'
#
loop_
_entity.id
_entity.type
_entity.pdbx_description
1 polymer ?
#
loop_
_entity_poly.entity_id
_entity_poly.type
_entity_poly.pdbx_seq_one_letter_code
_entity_poly.pdbx_strand_id
1 'polypeptide(L)'
;MGLSNLADRLTRISPSKTSTVIARAADQSRRQRDHAAAVAAAAPAAGAAPAAGAAPAAGAAPAANDTPAAPAAPGGIGHAILSSAPMQAIGRAFNFMTSVEQALTAPLGAIPFPSLPAVTIGSNGMGIPHAHSHPPNLVPPAPPLPFPHLTQLISIPVLSGAENTKIGGKPAARCGDMGLSAFCGGFFPLCEVFLGSATVWIEGARAGRVGVDITKHCIFTAPKPKDPPIGPMVGTTLMGDATVMIGGVPLPSLTSMAMGAAFKALFKGVGVVGRAVGKTRPGRALRMAVLARRGRKYVAKLLDDWTIRLHGDDAFNRAAIRDLEVIAGSPAGRAMFDDIARTGHHVDLHPPSMDAVINQQFGIPPSPWTGPYQIPHHADYANAQVLATYDPNGIYAHTSGLPMSMTGPNKGASSHIVYDPTGRNPYHSATAKTPSPVIVGHELNHARRAALGTRANDLVSRDPAWNSTWKNVEEYHTVQFENEVRRSIGLPERNDYTSPLP
;
A
#
# COMPACT_ATOMS: atom_id res chain seq x y z
N MET A 1 24.45 -12.31 -26.56
CA MET A 1 23.92 -13.68 -26.75
C MET A 1 22.51 -13.71 -26.17
N GLY A 2 21.50 -13.90 -27.03
CA GLY A 2 20.11 -13.53 -26.75
C GLY A 2 19.22 -14.61 -26.11
N LEU A 3 18.14 -14.14 -25.48
CA LEU A 3 17.08 -14.88 -24.75
C LEU A 3 16.33 -15.93 -25.60
N SER A 4 16.54 -15.98 -26.91
CA SER A 4 15.92 -16.96 -27.82
C SER A 4 16.39 -18.40 -27.60
N ASN A 5 17.59 -18.61 -27.02
CA ASN A 5 18.14 -19.96 -26.77
C ASN A 5 17.55 -20.69 -25.54
N LEU A 6 16.80 -19.99 -24.67
CA LEU A 6 16.24 -20.60 -23.46
C LEU A 6 14.87 -21.26 -23.73
N ALA A 7 14.04 -20.65 -24.58
CA ALA A 7 12.74 -21.20 -24.96
C ALA A 7 12.90 -22.52 -25.75
N ASP A 8 13.93 -22.61 -26.58
CA ASP A 8 14.20 -23.78 -27.43
C ASP A 8 14.84 -24.98 -26.68
N ARG A 9 15.34 -24.73 -25.46
CA ARG A 9 15.80 -25.77 -24.53
C ARG A 9 14.69 -26.34 -23.66
N LEU A 10 13.65 -25.55 -23.37
CA LEU A 10 12.52 -25.98 -22.55
C LEU A 10 11.52 -26.86 -23.32
N THR A 11 11.45 -26.72 -24.64
CA THR A 11 10.58 -27.54 -25.51
C THR A 11 11.13 -28.94 -25.82
N ARG A 12 12.40 -29.24 -25.47
CA ARG A 12 13.05 -30.55 -25.70
C ARG A 12 13.05 -31.50 -24.50
N ILE A 13 12.27 -31.22 -23.46
CA ILE A 13 12.08 -32.18 -22.37
C ILE A 13 11.10 -33.26 -22.85
N SER A 14 11.67 -34.39 -23.29
CA SER A 14 10.90 -35.54 -23.79
C SER A 14 9.87 -36.03 -22.75
N PRO A 15 8.59 -36.23 -23.13
CA PRO A 15 7.53 -36.74 -22.26
C PRO A 15 7.88 -38.03 -21.50
N SER A 16 8.81 -38.83 -22.05
CA SER A 16 9.26 -40.08 -21.42
C SER A 16 10.01 -39.89 -20.10
N LYS A 17 10.73 -38.76 -19.92
CA LYS A 17 11.48 -38.49 -18.68
C LYS A 17 10.57 -38.05 -17.55
N THR A 18 9.55 -37.25 -17.86
CA THR A 18 8.54 -36.81 -16.88
C THR A 18 7.70 -38.00 -16.39
N SER A 19 7.30 -38.90 -17.30
CA SER A 19 6.58 -40.12 -16.93
C SER A 19 7.40 -41.05 -16.03
N THR A 20 8.71 -41.14 -16.24
CA THR A 20 9.61 -41.98 -15.43
C THR A 20 9.81 -41.42 -14.02
N VAL A 21 9.87 -40.09 -13.87
CA VAL A 21 9.97 -39.42 -12.56
C VAL A 21 8.67 -39.58 -11.76
N ILE A 22 7.52 -39.42 -12.41
CA ILE A 22 6.20 -39.62 -11.78
C ILE A 22 6.03 -41.09 -11.34
N ALA A 23 6.43 -42.04 -12.17
CA ALA A 23 6.39 -43.47 -11.82
C ALA A 23 7.29 -43.81 -10.63
N ARG A 24 8.51 -43.25 -10.55
CA ARG A 24 9.41 -43.43 -9.40
C ARG A 24 8.87 -42.81 -8.11
N ALA A 25 8.26 -41.63 -8.19
CA ALA A 25 7.65 -40.98 -7.03
C ALA A 25 6.44 -41.79 -6.50
N ALA A 26 5.64 -42.35 -7.40
CA ALA A 26 4.51 -43.21 -7.04
C ALA A 26 4.96 -44.54 -6.39
N ASP A 27 6.04 -45.15 -6.88
CA ASP A 27 6.62 -46.37 -6.29
C ASP A 27 7.19 -46.11 -4.88
N GLN A 28 7.92 -45.00 -4.71
CA GLN A 28 8.48 -44.60 -3.41
C GLN A 28 7.39 -44.33 -2.37
N SER A 29 6.29 -43.67 -2.78
CA SER A 29 5.12 -43.44 -1.92
C SER A 29 4.39 -44.75 -1.54
N ARG A 30 4.41 -45.76 -2.42
CA ARG A 30 3.84 -47.08 -2.11
C ARG A 30 4.69 -47.81 -1.07
N ARG A 31 6.02 -47.85 -1.23
CA ARG A 31 6.96 -48.45 -0.27
C ARG A 31 6.89 -47.81 1.12
N GLN A 32 6.70 -46.49 1.18
CA GLN A 32 6.55 -45.78 2.46
C GLN A 32 5.25 -46.16 3.20
N ARG A 33 4.15 -46.38 2.47
CA ARG A 33 2.89 -46.86 3.04
C ARG A 33 3.00 -48.30 3.54
N ASP A 34 3.64 -49.16 2.76
CA ASP A 34 3.84 -50.56 3.14
C ASP A 34 4.75 -50.68 4.38
N HIS A 35 5.77 -49.83 4.49
CA HIS A 35 6.62 -49.77 5.68
C HIS A 35 5.86 -49.28 6.92
N ALA A 36 5.01 -48.25 6.79
CA ALA A 36 4.19 -47.75 7.90
C ALA A 36 3.16 -48.79 8.38
N ALA A 37 2.55 -49.54 7.45
CA ALA A 37 1.64 -50.63 7.78
C ALA A 37 2.35 -51.79 8.51
N ALA A 38 3.58 -52.13 8.11
CA ALA A 38 4.39 -53.15 8.77
C ALA A 38 4.79 -52.74 10.20
N VAL A 39 5.10 -51.46 10.41
CA VAL A 39 5.42 -50.93 11.76
C VAL A 39 4.17 -50.93 12.66
N ALA A 40 3.00 -50.60 12.13
CA ALA A 40 1.74 -50.64 12.88
C ALA A 40 1.31 -52.07 13.27
N ALA A 41 1.60 -53.06 12.41
CA ALA A 41 1.30 -54.47 12.70
C ALA A 41 2.24 -55.10 13.74
N ALA A 42 3.39 -54.47 14.02
CA ALA A 42 4.39 -54.97 14.97
C ALA A 42 4.21 -54.45 16.41
N ALA A 43 3.22 -53.59 16.67
CA ALA A 43 2.97 -53.05 18.01
C ALA A 43 2.20 -54.06 18.89
N PRO A 44 2.73 -54.46 20.07
CA PRO A 44 2.05 -55.40 20.95
C PRO A 44 0.81 -54.76 21.61
N ALA A 45 -0.30 -55.50 21.64
CA ALA A 45 -1.54 -55.06 22.26
C ALA A 45 -1.41 -55.03 23.80
N ALA A 46 -1.57 -53.84 24.40
CA ALA A 46 -1.55 -53.66 25.85
C ALA A 46 -2.92 -54.03 26.46
N GLY A 47 -2.89 -54.95 27.44
CA GLY A 47 -4.05 -55.43 28.20
C GLY A 47 -4.55 -54.43 29.25
N ALA A 48 -5.76 -54.69 29.76
CA ALA A 48 -6.55 -53.79 30.58
C ALA A 48 -6.36 -53.94 32.11
N ALA A 49 -6.42 -52.78 32.80
CA ALA A 49 -6.85 -52.47 34.20
C ALA A 49 -6.07 -53.09 35.41
N PRO A 50 -6.13 -52.57 36.67
CA PRO A 50 -7.12 -51.66 37.29
C PRO A 50 -6.55 -50.55 38.24
N ALA A 51 -7.42 -50.02 39.13
CA ALA A 51 -7.41 -48.70 39.78
C ALA A 51 -6.73 -48.55 41.17
N ALA A 52 -6.48 -47.26 41.51
CA ALA A 52 -6.40 -46.56 42.82
C ALA A 52 -5.18 -46.72 43.76
N GLY A 53 -4.56 -45.58 44.14
CA GLY A 53 -3.65 -45.41 45.28
C GLY A 53 -2.76 -44.15 45.18
N ALA A 54 -2.69 -43.32 46.23
CA ALA A 54 -2.09 -41.97 46.25
C ALA A 54 -0.56 -41.92 46.52
N ALA A 55 0.15 -41.04 45.77
CA ALA A 55 1.43 -40.27 45.97
C ALA A 55 2.66 -40.88 46.70
N PRO A 56 3.93 -40.45 46.45
CA PRO A 56 4.40 -39.22 45.80
C PRO A 56 5.52 -39.38 44.71
N ALA A 57 5.90 -38.22 44.14
CA ALA A 57 6.78 -37.95 43.00
C ALA A 57 8.06 -38.81 42.79
N ALA A 58 8.23 -39.29 41.54
CA ALA A 58 9.52 -39.48 40.88
C ALA A 58 9.33 -39.60 39.34
N GLY A 59 10.06 -38.78 38.57
CA GLY A 59 10.41 -39.00 37.16
C GLY A 59 9.27 -39.22 36.15
N ALA A 60 8.65 -38.14 35.67
CA ALA A 60 7.81 -38.20 34.47
C ALA A 60 8.70 -38.44 33.23
N ALA A 61 8.55 -39.60 32.59
CA ALA A 61 9.09 -39.89 31.28
C ALA A 61 8.58 -38.88 30.24
N PRO A 62 9.36 -38.56 29.18
CA PRO A 62 8.88 -37.69 28.11
C PRO A 62 7.67 -38.34 27.44
N ALA A 63 6.58 -37.57 27.33
CA ALA A 63 5.36 -37.97 26.63
C ALA A 63 5.71 -38.45 25.22
N ALA A 64 5.29 -39.68 24.91
CA ALA A 64 5.43 -40.25 23.58
C ALA A 64 4.68 -39.39 22.54
N ASN A 65 5.29 -39.22 21.38
CA ASN A 65 4.66 -38.58 20.22
C ASN A 65 3.42 -39.38 19.81
N ASP A 66 2.24 -38.91 20.21
CA ASP A 66 1.00 -39.40 19.63
C ASP A 66 0.95 -38.98 18.15
N THR A 67 0.84 -40.00 17.31
CA THR A 67 0.52 -39.84 15.89
C THR A 67 -0.85 -39.18 15.80
N PRO A 68 -1.08 -38.18 14.93
CA PRO A 68 -2.35 -37.45 14.92
C PRO A 68 -3.52 -38.39 14.64
N ALA A 69 -4.38 -38.58 15.64
CA ALA A 69 -5.69 -39.19 15.47
C ALA A 69 -6.52 -38.33 14.51
N ALA A 70 -7.34 -38.98 13.68
CA ALA A 70 -8.24 -38.30 12.75
C ALA A 70 -9.15 -37.32 13.51
N PRO A 71 -9.35 -36.08 13.03
CA PRO A 71 -10.15 -35.09 13.73
C PRO A 71 -11.62 -35.53 13.77
N ALA A 72 -12.22 -35.47 14.96
CA ALA A 72 -13.67 -35.58 15.14
C ALA A 72 -14.36 -34.41 14.43
N ALA A 73 -15.47 -34.69 13.73
CA ALA A 73 -16.18 -33.71 12.92
C ALA A 73 -16.93 -32.67 13.77
N PRO A 74 -16.67 -31.34 13.63
CA PRO A 74 -17.47 -30.30 14.26
C PRO A 74 -18.64 -29.88 13.37
N GLY A 75 -19.85 -29.82 13.94
CA GLY A 75 -21.07 -29.32 13.30
C GLY A 75 -21.21 -27.81 13.43
N GLY A 76 -21.20 -27.08 12.29
CA GLY A 76 -21.44 -25.64 12.25
C GLY A 76 -21.41 -25.06 10.83
N ILE A 77 -22.00 -23.87 10.65
CA ILE A 77 -22.24 -23.18 9.36
C ILE A 77 -20.94 -22.91 8.57
N GLY A 78 -19.77 -22.93 9.22
CA GLY A 78 -18.45 -22.88 8.54
C GLY A 78 -18.13 -24.10 7.66
N HIS A 79 -18.79 -25.25 7.87
CA HIS A 79 -18.52 -26.50 7.17
C HIS A 79 -18.90 -26.45 5.68
N ALA A 80 -19.88 -25.62 5.29
CA ALA A 80 -20.31 -25.50 3.89
C ALA A 80 -19.32 -24.71 3.02
N ILE A 81 -18.53 -23.80 3.60
CA ILE A 81 -17.51 -23.02 2.87
C ILE A 81 -16.15 -23.76 2.87
N LEU A 82 -15.85 -24.51 3.94
CA LEU A 82 -14.61 -25.29 4.10
C LEU A 82 -14.60 -26.65 3.39
N SER A 83 -15.74 -27.16 2.94
CA SER A 83 -15.86 -28.49 2.29
C SER A 83 -15.63 -28.47 0.78
N SER A 84 -15.43 -27.30 0.16
CA SER A 84 -15.13 -27.21 -1.27
C SER A 84 -13.78 -27.89 -1.58
N ALA A 85 -13.70 -28.63 -2.69
CA ALA A 85 -12.47 -29.30 -3.13
C ALA A 85 -11.21 -28.39 -3.11
N PRO A 86 -11.30 -27.08 -3.45
CA PRO A 86 -10.19 -26.15 -3.28
C PRO A 86 -9.73 -25.99 -1.82
N MET A 87 -10.64 -25.86 -0.85
CA MET A 87 -10.28 -25.73 0.56
C MET A 87 -9.69 -27.01 1.14
N GLN A 88 -10.17 -28.17 0.71
CA GLN A 88 -9.56 -29.46 1.08
C GLN A 88 -8.14 -29.61 0.50
N ALA A 89 -7.92 -29.17 -0.75
CA ALA A 89 -6.60 -29.18 -1.36
C ALA A 89 -5.63 -28.25 -0.61
N ILE A 90 -6.10 -27.07 -0.20
CA ILE A 90 -5.34 -26.15 0.65
C ILE A 90 -5.01 -26.81 1.98
N GLY A 91 -5.98 -27.40 2.69
CA GLY A 91 -5.74 -28.11 3.95
C GLY A 91 -4.72 -29.25 3.83
N ARG A 92 -4.76 -30.04 2.75
CA ARG A 92 -3.75 -31.07 2.47
C ARG A 92 -2.36 -30.48 2.24
N ALA A 93 -2.27 -29.36 1.52
CA ALA A 93 -1.00 -28.68 1.28
C ALA A 93 -0.39 -28.16 2.60
N PHE A 94 -1.21 -27.57 3.47
CA PHE A 94 -0.78 -27.14 4.81
C PHE A 94 -0.27 -28.32 5.65
N ASN A 95 -1.04 -29.41 5.72
CA ASN A 95 -0.62 -30.62 6.45
C ASN A 95 0.68 -31.21 5.91
N PHE A 96 0.85 -31.22 4.58
CA PHE A 96 2.09 -31.68 3.96
C PHE A 96 3.27 -30.78 4.34
N MET A 97 3.14 -29.45 4.23
CA MET A 97 4.19 -28.51 4.63
C MET A 97 4.56 -28.66 6.11
N THR A 98 3.57 -28.77 6.99
CA THR A 98 3.79 -29.05 8.42
C THR A 98 4.54 -30.36 8.62
N SER A 99 4.17 -31.44 7.92
CA SER A 99 4.86 -32.74 8.05
C SER A 99 6.33 -32.68 7.59
N VAL A 100 6.61 -31.93 6.53
CA VAL A 100 7.97 -31.68 6.06
C VAL A 100 8.73 -30.85 7.08
N GLU A 101 8.12 -29.81 7.64
CA GLU A 101 8.73 -29.00 8.68
C GLU A 101 9.06 -29.83 9.94
N GLN A 102 8.14 -30.69 10.37
CA GLN A 102 8.35 -31.64 11.46
C GLN A 102 9.55 -32.54 11.19
N ALA A 103 9.61 -33.15 10.00
CA ALA A 103 10.72 -34.03 9.62
C ALA A 103 12.07 -33.28 9.58
N LEU A 104 12.10 -32.07 9.02
CA LEU A 104 13.31 -31.25 8.91
C LEU A 104 13.81 -30.75 10.26
N THR A 105 12.91 -30.54 11.22
CA THR A 105 13.25 -30.00 12.55
C THR A 105 13.38 -31.07 13.63
N ALA A 106 13.16 -32.34 13.31
CA ALA A 106 13.33 -33.46 14.24
C ALA A 106 14.73 -33.51 14.92
N PRO A 107 15.86 -33.30 14.21
CA PRO A 107 17.17 -33.27 14.86
C PRO A 107 17.32 -32.14 15.89
N LEU A 108 16.67 -31.00 15.67
CA LEU A 108 16.67 -29.87 16.61
C LEU A 108 15.79 -30.17 17.84
N GLY A 109 14.78 -31.03 17.66
CA GLY A 109 13.97 -31.55 18.76
C GLY A 109 14.71 -32.51 19.69
N ALA A 110 15.80 -33.14 19.23
CA ALA A 110 16.64 -34.00 20.05
C ALA A 110 17.60 -33.23 20.97
N ILE A 111 17.76 -31.91 20.76
CA ILE A 111 18.58 -31.07 21.62
C ILE A 111 17.89 -30.92 22.98
N PRO A 112 18.54 -31.30 24.10
CA PRO A 112 17.98 -31.13 25.43
C PRO A 112 17.66 -29.66 25.69
N PHE A 113 16.39 -29.36 25.97
CA PHE A 113 15.92 -28.03 26.30
C PHE A 113 14.88 -28.15 27.42
N PRO A 114 14.93 -27.29 28.46
CA PRO A 114 14.02 -27.38 29.58
C PRO A 114 12.56 -27.23 29.12
N SER A 115 11.67 -27.98 29.77
CA SER A 115 10.24 -27.77 29.60
C SER A 115 9.82 -26.50 30.34
N LEU A 116 9.03 -25.65 29.69
CA LEU A 116 8.55 -24.39 30.25
C LEU A 116 7.01 -24.30 30.16
N PRO A 117 6.37 -23.48 31.01
CA PRO A 117 4.90 -23.36 31.01
C PRO A 117 4.36 -23.00 29.62
N ALA A 118 3.27 -23.66 29.23
CA ALA A 118 2.61 -23.44 27.95
C ALA A 118 1.92 -22.08 27.91
N VAL A 119 1.99 -21.38 26.79
CA VAL A 119 1.28 -20.12 26.59
C VAL A 119 -0.15 -20.40 26.18
N THR A 120 -1.08 -19.60 26.69
CA THR A 120 -2.50 -19.66 26.32
C THR A 120 -2.97 -18.31 25.83
N ILE A 121 -4.11 -18.29 25.14
CA ILE A 121 -4.80 -17.04 24.85
C ILE A 121 -5.18 -16.36 26.18
N GLY A 122 -4.83 -15.08 26.29
CA GLY A 122 -4.89 -14.27 27.50
C GLY A 122 -3.58 -14.19 28.28
N SER A 123 -2.56 -14.95 27.88
CA SER A 123 -1.21 -14.81 28.45
C SER A 123 -0.64 -13.42 28.19
N ASN A 124 -0.01 -12.84 29.22
CA ASN A 124 0.72 -11.60 29.09
C ASN A 124 2.13 -11.83 28.54
N GLY A 125 2.64 -10.87 27.78
CA GLY A 125 4.02 -10.81 27.28
C GLY A 125 4.64 -9.44 27.55
N MET A 126 5.94 -9.34 27.29
CA MET A 126 6.70 -8.11 27.39
C MET A 126 7.62 -7.97 26.19
N GLY A 127 7.41 -6.88 25.45
CA GLY A 127 8.31 -6.40 24.41
C GLY A 127 9.50 -5.65 25.00
N ILE A 128 10.67 -5.80 24.37
CA ILE A 128 11.80 -4.89 24.61
C ILE A 128 11.33 -3.47 24.22
N PRO A 129 11.66 -2.44 25.02
CA PRO A 129 11.26 -1.08 24.71
C PRO A 129 11.67 -0.65 23.30
N HIS A 130 10.71 -0.23 22.48
CA HIS A 130 10.96 0.43 21.19
C HIS A 130 9.99 1.58 20.94
N ALA A 131 10.33 2.46 20.00
CA ALA A 131 9.55 3.65 19.64
C ALA A 131 9.36 3.79 18.12
N HIS A 132 8.43 4.65 17.73
CA HIS A 132 8.13 5.03 16.35
C HIS A 132 7.76 6.51 16.30
N SER A 133 7.96 7.14 15.15
CA SER A 133 7.86 8.57 14.90
C SER A 133 6.42 9.00 14.59
N HIS A 134 5.43 8.39 15.26
CA HIS A 134 4.03 8.76 15.18
C HIS A 134 3.36 8.73 16.57
N PRO A 135 2.28 9.51 16.77
CA PRO A 135 1.52 9.50 18.01
C PRO A 135 1.13 8.09 18.45
N PRO A 136 1.03 7.87 19.77
CA PRO A 136 1.17 8.79 20.88
C PRO A 136 2.61 8.87 21.41
N ASN A 137 3.57 8.16 20.79
CA ASN A 137 5.00 8.32 21.07
C ASN A 137 5.56 9.69 20.66
N LEU A 138 4.76 10.48 19.94
CA LEU A 138 5.04 11.87 19.62
C LEU A 138 3.82 12.75 19.92
N VAL A 139 3.92 13.55 20.99
CA VAL A 139 3.46 14.94 20.95
C VAL A 139 4.74 15.77 20.87
N PRO A 140 5.09 16.35 19.70
CA PRO A 140 6.19 17.31 19.63
C PRO A 140 5.99 18.37 20.74
N PRO A 141 7.04 18.75 21.50
CA PRO A 141 8.47 18.70 21.16
C PRO A 141 9.33 17.62 21.87
N ALA A 142 8.76 16.59 22.50
CA ALA A 142 9.55 15.61 23.27
C ALA A 142 10.24 14.53 22.39
N PRO A 143 11.46 14.07 22.76
CA PRO A 143 12.12 12.94 22.10
C PRO A 143 11.28 11.66 22.23
N PRO A 144 11.33 10.72 21.26
CA PRO A 144 10.59 9.46 21.35
C PRO A 144 10.92 8.71 22.63
N LEU A 145 9.91 8.49 23.49
CA LEU A 145 10.07 7.75 24.73
C LEU A 145 9.91 6.25 24.45
N PRO A 146 10.95 5.41 24.66
CA PRO A 146 10.81 3.97 24.50
C PRO A 146 9.96 3.43 25.66
N PHE A 147 8.82 2.80 25.34
CA PHE A 147 7.96 2.16 26.33
C PHE A 147 8.13 0.64 26.27
N PRO A 148 8.23 -0.07 27.42
CA PRO A 148 8.07 -1.52 27.42
C PRO A 148 6.65 -1.85 26.98
N HIS A 149 6.50 -2.82 26.09
CA HIS A 149 5.17 -3.20 25.61
C HIS A 149 4.64 -4.35 26.44
N LEU A 150 3.70 -4.09 27.35
CA LEU A 150 2.91 -5.18 27.92
C LEU A 150 1.96 -5.67 26.83
N THR A 151 2.13 -6.94 26.49
CA THR A 151 1.37 -7.63 25.47
C THR A 151 0.31 -8.46 26.15
N GLN A 152 -0.88 -8.50 25.58
CA GLN A 152 -1.83 -9.54 25.91
C GLN A 152 -2.09 -10.33 24.63
N LEU A 153 -1.89 -11.65 24.69
CA LEU A 153 -2.30 -12.54 23.60
C LEU A 153 -3.82 -12.66 23.59
N ILE A 154 -4.49 -11.58 23.19
CA ILE A 154 -5.94 -11.54 23.02
C ILE A 154 -6.27 -12.24 21.72
N SER A 155 -7.21 -13.17 21.73
CA SER A 155 -7.65 -13.85 20.52
C SER A 155 -8.25 -12.82 19.56
N ILE A 156 -7.65 -12.72 18.39
CA ILE A 156 -8.27 -12.12 17.23
C ILE A 156 -9.04 -13.27 16.56
N PRO A 157 -10.38 -13.21 16.46
CA PRO A 157 -11.17 -14.29 15.89
C PRO A 157 -10.58 -14.78 14.57
N VAL A 158 -10.47 -16.11 14.42
CA VAL A 158 -9.89 -16.82 13.26
C VAL A 158 -8.35 -16.81 13.16
N LEU A 159 -7.65 -15.87 13.81
CA LEU A 159 -6.20 -15.68 13.64
C LEU A 159 -5.34 -16.06 14.86
N SER A 160 -5.97 -16.47 15.97
CA SER A 160 -5.24 -16.69 17.22
C SER A 160 -5.92 -17.71 18.13
N GLY A 161 -5.11 -18.64 18.63
CA GLY A 161 -5.49 -19.71 19.53
C GLY A 161 -5.82 -21.00 18.81
N ALA A 162 -5.48 -22.12 19.44
CA ALA A 162 -5.91 -23.44 19.02
C ALA A 162 -7.43 -23.60 19.19
N GLU A 163 -8.10 -24.22 18.23
CA GLU A 163 -9.55 -24.41 18.23
C GLU A 163 -9.99 -25.53 19.19
N ASN A 164 -9.26 -26.64 19.17
CA ASN A 164 -9.54 -27.91 19.83
C ASN A 164 -8.62 -28.18 21.03
N THR A 165 -7.41 -27.59 21.05
CA THR A 165 -6.48 -27.79 22.17
C THR A 165 -6.61 -26.67 23.20
N LYS A 166 -7.11 -27.01 24.39
CA LYS A 166 -7.22 -26.09 25.52
C LYS A 166 -6.26 -26.49 26.64
N ILE A 167 -5.65 -25.49 27.27
CA ILE A 167 -4.78 -25.62 28.43
C ILE A 167 -5.37 -24.74 29.53
N GLY A 168 -5.64 -25.30 30.71
CA GLY A 168 -6.34 -24.58 31.78
C GLY A 168 -7.72 -24.03 31.37
N GLY A 169 -8.40 -24.70 30.43
CA GLY A 169 -9.68 -24.25 29.87
C GLY A 169 -9.59 -23.12 28.83
N LYS A 170 -8.39 -22.59 28.55
CA LYS A 170 -8.13 -21.54 27.57
C LYS A 170 -7.53 -22.12 26.28
N PRO A 171 -7.82 -21.56 25.10
CA PRO A 171 -7.15 -21.95 23.86
C PRO A 171 -5.62 -21.90 24.00
N ALA A 172 -4.92 -22.95 23.59
CA ALA A 172 -3.46 -22.98 23.60
C ALA A 172 -2.89 -22.02 22.53
N ALA A 173 -1.81 -21.31 22.85
CA ALA A 173 -1.15 -20.42 21.90
C ALA A 173 -0.07 -21.16 21.10
N ARG A 174 0.08 -20.77 19.84
CA ARG A 174 0.96 -21.39 18.84
C ARG A 174 1.83 -20.34 18.14
N CYS A 175 2.92 -20.79 17.54
CA CYS A 175 3.70 -19.99 16.61
C CYS A 175 2.80 -19.52 15.45
N GLY A 176 2.79 -18.22 15.17
CA GLY A 176 1.90 -17.55 14.23
C GLY A 176 0.61 -16.99 14.84
N ASP A 177 0.27 -17.35 16.09
CA ASP A 177 -0.90 -16.77 16.76
C ASP A 177 -0.65 -15.28 17.04
N MET A 178 -1.70 -14.49 16.82
CA MET A 178 -1.67 -13.03 16.91
C MET A 178 -2.27 -12.52 18.22
N GLY A 179 -1.79 -11.38 18.72
CA GLY A 179 -2.33 -10.71 19.91
C GLY A 179 -2.31 -9.18 19.81
N LEU A 180 -2.75 -8.51 20.88
CA LEU A 180 -2.78 -7.06 20.98
C LEU A 180 -1.76 -6.56 22.03
N SER A 181 -0.95 -5.60 21.63
CA SER A 181 0.18 -5.08 22.40
C SER A 181 -0.08 -3.65 22.91
N ALA A 182 -1.11 -3.46 23.75
CA ALA A 182 -1.72 -2.17 24.09
C ALA A 182 -0.77 -0.99 24.44
N PHE A 183 0.48 -1.24 24.84
CA PHE A 183 1.42 -0.23 25.33
C PHE A 183 2.52 0.22 24.36
N CYS A 184 2.42 -0.01 23.05
CA CYS A 184 3.27 0.73 22.09
C CYS A 184 2.72 2.13 21.78
N GLY A 185 1.56 2.46 22.33
CA GLY A 185 0.86 3.69 22.07
C GLY A 185 0.09 3.70 20.75
N GLY A 186 0.52 2.97 19.71
CA GLY A 186 -0.17 2.93 18.42
C GLY A 186 -1.64 2.48 18.53
N PHE A 187 -2.46 2.85 17.54
CA PHE A 187 -3.91 2.62 17.54
C PHE A 187 -4.27 1.11 17.60
N PHE A 188 -3.42 0.20 17.09
CA PHE A 188 -3.58 -1.27 17.16
C PHE A 188 -2.27 -2.04 16.94
N PRO A 189 -1.34 -2.12 17.91
CA PRO A 189 -0.14 -2.91 17.74
C PRO A 189 -0.44 -4.39 17.86
N LEU A 190 -0.39 -5.05 16.71
CA LEU A 190 -0.52 -6.49 16.62
C LEU A 190 0.83 -7.12 16.93
N CYS A 191 0.83 -8.10 17.84
CA CYS A 191 1.97 -8.97 18.08
C CYS A 191 1.72 -10.35 17.47
N GLU A 192 2.80 -11.07 17.16
CA GLU A 192 2.80 -12.45 16.68
C GLU A 192 3.72 -13.28 17.57
N VAL A 193 3.31 -14.48 17.97
CA VAL A 193 4.21 -15.47 18.58
C VAL A 193 5.13 -16.01 17.48
N PHE A 194 6.36 -15.55 17.41
CA PHE A 194 7.25 -15.82 16.27
C PHE A 194 7.98 -17.16 16.38
N LEU A 195 8.34 -17.58 17.60
CA LEU A 195 8.95 -18.88 17.87
C LEU A 195 7.96 -19.80 18.59
N GLY A 196 8.19 -21.10 18.48
CA GLY A 196 7.52 -22.10 19.31
C GLY A 196 8.41 -23.33 19.49
N SER A 197 7.90 -24.34 20.17
CA SER A 197 8.61 -25.58 20.45
C SER A 197 9.11 -26.30 19.18
N ALA A 198 10.35 -26.82 19.23
CA ALA A 198 10.87 -27.75 18.23
C ALA A 198 10.15 -29.11 18.23
N THR A 199 9.63 -29.54 19.39
CA THR A 199 9.15 -30.92 19.62
C THR A 199 7.65 -31.02 19.76
N VAL A 200 6.97 -29.97 20.22
CA VAL A 200 5.53 -30.01 20.50
C VAL A 200 4.77 -29.17 19.48
N TRP A 201 3.77 -29.82 18.89
CA TRP A 201 2.90 -29.26 17.87
C TRP A 201 1.47 -29.25 18.36
N ILE A 202 0.79 -28.14 18.16
CA ILE A 202 -0.62 -27.97 18.45
C ILE A 202 -1.29 -27.55 17.15
N GLU A 203 -2.19 -28.38 16.64
CA GLU A 203 -2.96 -28.11 15.42
C GLU A 203 -2.10 -27.70 14.22
N GLY A 204 -0.97 -28.39 14.04
CA GLY A 204 -0.08 -28.18 12.90
C GLY A 204 0.84 -26.96 12.99
N ALA A 205 0.86 -26.24 14.12
CA ALA A 205 1.83 -25.19 14.42
C ALA A 205 2.58 -25.49 15.73
N ARG A 206 3.73 -24.84 15.93
CA ARG A 206 4.59 -25.07 17.10
C ARG A 206 3.94 -24.50 18.36
N ALA A 207 3.97 -25.22 19.47
CA ALA A 207 3.38 -24.74 20.72
C ALA A 207 4.20 -23.59 21.36
N GLY A 208 3.54 -22.55 21.84
CA GLY A 208 4.18 -21.40 22.49
C GLY A 208 4.47 -21.60 23.97
N ARG A 209 5.53 -20.97 24.49
CA ARG A 209 6.06 -21.12 25.85
C ARG A 209 6.55 -19.82 26.45
N VAL A 210 6.42 -19.75 27.77
CA VAL A 210 6.86 -18.60 28.57
C VAL A 210 8.37 -18.42 28.47
N GLY A 211 8.79 -17.17 28.29
CA GLY A 211 10.17 -16.71 28.46
C GLY A 211 11.08 -16.95 27.26
N VAL A 212 10.91 -18.04 26.52
CA VAL A 212 11.84 -18.45 25.45
C VAL A 212 11.33 -18.21 24.04
N ASP A 213 10.02 -18.16 23.86
CA ASP A 213 9.43 -17.98 22.54
C ASP A 213 9.26 -16.49 22.25
N ILE A 214 10.05 -16.01 21.28
CA ILE A 214 10.10 -14.59 20.90
C ILE A 214 8.75 -14.19 20.30
N THR A 215 8.21 -13.07 20.75
CA THR A 215 7.09 -12.39 20.10
C THR A 215 7.61 -11.27 19.20
N LYS A 216 7.03 -11.13 18.01
CA LYS A 216 7.28 -10.00 17.13
C LYS A 216 6.18 -8.98 17.29
N HIS A 217 6.54 -7.74 17.56
CA HIS A 217 5.59 -6.65 17.73
C HIS A 217 5.50 -5.83 16.45
N CYS A 218 4.42 -5.06 16.31
CA CYS A 218 4.30 -4.02 15.29
C CYS A 218 4.37 -4.57 13.86
N ILE A 219 3.81 -5.77 13.63
CA ILE A 219 4.00 -6.52 12.38
C ILE A 219 3.41 -5.84 11.13
N PHE A 220 2.35 -5.05 11.30
CA PHE A 220 1.71 -4.31 10.20
C PHE A 220 2.26 -2.89 10.00
N THR A 221 3.08 -2.41 10.91
CA THR A 221 3.88 -1.20 10.74
C THR A 221 5.27 -1.58 10.27
N ALA A 222 5.35 -2.38 9.19
CA ALA A 222 6.59 -2.59 8.48
C ALA A 222 7.27 -1.22 8.31
N PRO A 223 8.56 -1.07 8.67
CA PRO A 223 9.23 0.21 8.72
C PRO A 223 8.94 0.96 7.43
N LYS A 224 8.13 2.01 7.52
CA LYS A 224 8.05 2.96 6.41
C LYS A 224 9.44 3.57 6.36
N PRO A 225 10.03 3.79 5.17
CA PRO A 225 11.36 4.44 5.10
C PRO A 225 11.42 5.78 5.85
N LYS A 226 10.26 6.42 6.03
CA LYS A 226 10.08 7.68 6.74
C LYS A 226 9.79 7.54 8.24
N ASP A 227 9.66 6.31 8.74
CA ASP A 227 9.40 6.01 10.14
C ASP A 227 10.01 4.64 10.54
N PRO A 228 11.35 4.58 10.70
CA PRO A 228 12.01 3.38 11.18
C PRO A 228 11.75 3.18 12.69
N PRO A 229 11.53 1.94 13.15
CA PRO A 229 11.44 1.66 14.57
C PRO A 229 12.77 1.99 15.24
N ILE A 230 12.69 2.67 16.39
CA ILE A 230 13.83 2.92 17.27
C ILE A 230 13.82 1.83 18.32
N GLY A 231 14.73 0.85 18.17
CA GLY A 231 14.84 -0.30 19.07
C GLY A 231 14.29 -1.61 18.46
N PRO A 232 14.53 -2.75 19.11
CA PRO A 232 14.16 -4.05 18.59
C PRO A 232 12.65 -4.32 18.82
N MET A 233 11.93 -4.69 17.75
CA MET A 233 10.50 -5.01 17.80
C MET A 233 10.22 -6.44 18.29
N VAL A 234 11.01 -6.92 19.26
CA VAL A 234 10.93 -8.29 19.77
C VAL A 234 10.59 -8.27 21.24
N GLY A 235 9.88 -9.30 21.69
CA GLY A 235 9.50 -9.52 23.07
C GLY A 235 9.50 -11.00 23.41
N THR A 236 8.93 -11.32 24.55
CA THR A 236 8.66 -12.69 24.96
C THR A 236 7.35 -12.76 25.74
N THR A 237 6.77 -13.95 25.83
CA THR A 237 5.62 -14.19 26.71
C THR A 237 6.10 -14.33 28.16
N LEU A 238 5.40 -13.73 29.11
CA LEU A 238 5.77 -13.72 30.54
C LEU A 238 4.88 -14.61 31.40
N MET A 239 3.68 -14.93 30.91
CA MET A 239 2.71 -15.74 31.63
C MET A 239 2.26 -16.92 30.79
N GLY A 240 2.02 -18.03 31.46
CA GLY A 240 1.56 -19.27 30.86
C GLY A 240 0.94 -20.14 31.93
N ASP A 241 0.44 -21.29 31.50
CA ASP A 241 -0.18 -22.27 32.37
C ASP A 241 0.87 -23.31 32.79
N ALA A 242 1.15 -23.36 34.09
CA ALA A 242 2.13 -24.28 34.66
C ALA A 242 1.62 -25.74 34.74
N THR A 243 0.35 -26.00 34.46
CA THR A 243 -0.20 -27.36 34.41
C THR A 243 0.29 -28.15 33.19
N VAL A 244 0.77 -27.45 32.15
CA VAL A 244 1.32 -28.05 30.93
C VAL A 244 2.70 -27.46 30.66
N MET A 245 3.70 -28.33 30.63
CA MET A 245 5.10 -27.97 30.42
C MET A 245 5.55 -28.47 29.03
N ILE A 246 6.13 -27.58 28.24
CA ILE A 246 6.49 -27.83 26.84
C ILE A 246 8.00 -27.65 26.64
N GLY A 247 8.67 -28.70 26.15
CA GLY A 247 10.12 -28.71 25.88
C GLY A 247 10.52 -28.28 24.46
N GLY A 248 11.76 -28.59 24.08
CA GLY A 248 12.31 -28.39 22.73
C GLY A 248 12.94 -27.01 22.49
N VAL A 249 13.92 -26.87 21.60
CA VAL A 249 14.53 -25.56 21.31
C VAL A 249 13.50 -24.62 20.64
N PRO A 250 13.48 -23.31 20.93
CA PRO A 250 12.60 -22.36 20.24
C PRO A 250 12.95 -22.26 18.75
N LEU A 251 11.97 -22.48 17.87
CA LEU A 251 12.12 -22.43 16.41
C LEU A 251 11.00 -21.60 15.77
N PRO A 252 11.31 -20.86 14.68
CA PRO A 252 10.28 -20.22 13.88
C PRO A 252 9.51 -21.28 13.08
N SER A 253 8.27 -20.95 12.68
CA SER A 253 7.60 -21.77 11.67
C SER A 253 8.23 -21.55 10.30
N LEU A 254 8.87 -22.59 9.75
CA LEU A 254 9.38 -22.59 8.38
C LEU A 254 8.23 -22.41 7.37
N THR A 255 7.07 -22.98 7.67
CA THR A 255 5.84 -22.83 6.88
C THR A 255 5.39 -21.36 6.85
N SER A 256 5.34 -20.69 8.01
CA SER A 256 5.00 -19.26 8.08
C SER A 256 6.03 -18.37 7.36
N MET A 257 7.32 -18.68 7.49
CA MET A 257 8.38 -17.96 6.75
C MET A 257 8.25 -18.14 5.23
N ALA A 258 8.01 -19.37 4.77
CA ALA A 258 7.85 -19.70 3.35
C ALA A 258 6.63 -19.00 2.76
N MET A 259 5.49 -19.01 3.47
CA MET A 259 4.29 -18.29 3.05
C MET A 259 4.53 -16.78 2.99
N GLY A 260 5.17 -16.20 4.00
CA GLY A 260 5.52 -14.77 4.01
C GLY A 260 6.38 -14.37 2.81
N ALA A 261 7.36 -15.20 2.45
CA ALA A 261 8.18 -15.00 1.25
C ALA A 261 7.37 -15.14 -0.05
N ALA A 262 6.50 -16.15 -0.14
CA ALA A 262 5.65 -16.39 -1.31
C ALA A 262 4.68 -15.24 -1.55
N PHE A 263 3.98 -14.75 -0.52
CA PHE A 263 3.10 -13.59 -0.63
C PHE A 263 3.87 -12.34 -1.03
N LYS A 264 5.03 -12.08 -0.44
CA LYS A 264 5.88 -10.94 -0.82
C LYS A 264 6.29 -11.00 -2.30
N ALA A 265 6.66 -12.17 -2.80
CA ALA A 265 6.98 -12.38 -4.20
C ALA A 265 5.76 -12.16 -5.10
N LEU A 266 4.60 -12.71 -4.72
CA LEU A 266 3.33 -12.53 -5.43
C LEU A 266 2.95 -11.05 -5.53
N PHE A 267 2.93 -10.32 -4.43
CA PHE A 267 2.59 -8.89 -4.41
C PHE A 267 3.58 -8.04 -5.20
N LYS A 268 4.88 -8.36 -5.14
CA LYS A 268 5.88 -7.71 -6.02
C LYS A 268 5.59 -7.99 -7.49
N GLY A 269 5.28 -9.24 -7.85
CA GLY A 269 4.93 -9.64 -9.21
C GLY A 269 3.71 -8.90 -9.73
N VAL A 270 2.63 -8.87 -8.96
CA VAL A 270 1.40 -8.12 -9.27
C VAL A 270 1.70 -6.63 -9.44
N GLY A 271 2.54 -6.04 -8.57
CA GLY A 271 2.94 -4.64 -8.69
C GLY A 271 3.75 -4.33 -9.95
N VAL A 272 4.63 -5.24 -10.39
CA VAL A 272 5.37 -5.10 -11.66
C VAL A 272 4.43 -5.20 -12.85
N VAL A 273 3.54 -6.19 -12.88
CA VAL A 273 2.55 -6.37 -13.96
C VAL A 273 1.60 -5.18 -14.01
N GLY A 274 1.06 -4.73 -12.88
CA GLY A 274 0.18 -3.56 -12.81
C GLY A 274 0.85 -2.27 -13.27
N ARG A 275 2.15 -2.10 -13.04
CA ARG A 275 2.94 -0.98 -13.58
C ARG A 275 3.16 -1.09 -15.08
N ALA A 276 3.42 -2.29 -15.60
CA ALA A 276 3.58 -2.52 -17.04
C ALA A 276 2.27 -2.27 -17.79
N VAL A 277 1.16 -2.85 -17.31
CA VAL A 277 -0.18 -2.65 -17.88
C VAL A 277 -0.58 -1.18 -17.81
N GLY A 278 -0.34 -0.50 -16.68
CA GLY A 278 -0.68 0.91 -16.50
C GLY A 278 0.02 1.89 -17.46
N LYS A 279 1.13 1.49 -18.11
CA LYS A 279 1.82 2.31 -19.13
C LYS A 279 1.21 2.17 -20.53
N THR A 280 0.41 1.14 -20.77
CA THR A 280 -0.29 0.94 -22.04
C THR A 280 -1.46 1.92 -22.17
N ARG A 281 -1.87 2.25 -23.41
CA ARG A 281 -3.09 3.05 -23.67
C ARG A 281 -4.34 2.53 -22.91
N PRO A 282 -4.69 1.23 -22.95
CA PRO A 282 -5.85 0.74 -22.20
C PRO A 282 -5.65 0.82 -20.69
N GLY A 283 -4.44 0.57 -20.19
CA GLY A 283 -4.13 0.72 -18.76
C GLY A 283 -4.25 2.17 -18.27
N ARG A 284 -3.87 3.15 -19.10
CA ARG A 284 -4.08 4.57 -18.80
C ARG A 284 -5.57 4.91 -18.77
N ALA A 285 -6.34 4.50 -19.78
CA ALA A 285 -7.79 4.72 -19.81
C ALA A 285 -8.48 4.13 -18.56
N LEU A 286 -8.08 2.93 -18.14
CA LEU A 286 -8.59 2.31 -16.90
C LEU A 286 -8.22 3.12 -15.66
N ARG A 287 -6.96 3.57 -15.53
CA ARG A 287 -6.52 4.41 -14.40
C ARG A 287 -7.29 5.73 -14.35
N MET A 288 -7.47 6.38 -15.49
CA MET A 288 -8.24 7.61 -15.63
C MET A 288 -9.68 7.40 -15.17
N ALA A 289 -10.33 6.31 -15.61
CA ALA A 289 -11.69 5.97 -15.18
C ALA A 289 -11.79 5.71 -13.66
N VAL A 290 -10.80 5.02 -13.07
CA VAL A 290 -10.74 4.78 -11.63
C VAL A 290 -10.56 6.09 -10.85
N LEU A 291 -9.68 6.98 -11.32
CA LEU A 291 -9.47 8.30 -10.72
C LEU A 291 -10.72 9.17 -10.84
N ALA A 292 -11.32 9.23 -12.03
CA ALA A 292 -12.55 9.97 -12.27
C ALA A 292 -13.68 9.53 -11.31
N ARG A 293 -13.86 8.21 -11.16
CA ARG A 293 -14.85 7.66 -10.22
C ARG A 293 -14.58 8.07 -8.77
N ARG A 294 -13.31 8.19 -8.36
CA ARG A 294 -12.94 8.65 -7.01
C ARG A 294 -13.16 10.16 -6.85
N GLY A 295 -12.87 10.95 -7.89
CA GLY A 295 -13.00 12.41 -7.86
C GLY A 295 -14.43 12.93 -8.02
N ARG A 296 -15.35 12.15 -8.61
CA ARG A 296 -16.74 12.56 -8.91
C ARG A 296 -17.46 13.31 -7.80
N LYS A 297 -17.56 12.71 -6.61
CA LYS A 297 -18.28 13.32 -5.48
C LYS A 297 -17.64 14.65 -5.05
N TYR A 298 -16.32 14.72 -5.17
CA TYR A 298 -15.57 15.91 -4.78
C TYR A 298 -15.72 17.03 -5.80
N VAL A 299 -15.66 16.73 -7.10
CA VAL A 299 -15.92 17.72 -8.16
C VAL A 299 -17.35 18.22 -8.13
N ALA A 300 -18.33 17.35 -7.88
CA ALA A 300 -19.72 17.78 -7.69
C ALA A 300 -19.82 18.84 -6.58
N LYS A 301 -19.17 18.59 -5.43
CA LYS A 301 -19.10 19.58 -4.34
C LYS A 301 -18.44 20.89 -4.78
N LEU A 302 -17.33 20.86 -5.52
CA LEU A 302 -16.67 22.09 -5.98
C LEU A 302 -17.55 22.95 -6.91
N LEU A 303 -18.40 22.30 -7.71
CA LEU A 303 -19.36 22.95 -8.58
C LEU A 303 -20.53 23.52 -7.76
N ASP A 304 -21.07 22.74 -6.82
CA ASP A 304 -22.16 23.16 -5.93
C ASP A 304 -21.75 24.35 -5.05
N ASP A 305 -20.52 24.34 -4.53
CA ASP A 305 -19.95 25.41 -3.70
C ASP A 305 -19.43 26.60 -4.54
N TRP A 306 -19.63 26.60 -5.87
CA TRP A 306 -19.16 27.64 -6.81
C TRP A 306 -17.65 27.91 -6.78
N THR A 307 -16.85 26.98 -6.26
CA THR A 307 -15.38 27.04 -6.26
C THR A 307 -14.83 26.89 -7.67
N ILE A 308 -15.43 26.00 -8.47
CA ILE A 308 -15.17 25.88 -9.90
C ILE A 308 -16.46 26.21 -10.65
N ARG A 309 -16.37 27.03 -11.68
CA ARG A 309 -17.52 27.40 -12.53
C ARG A 309 -17.19 27.11 -13.98
N LEU A 310 -18.17 26.58 -14.71
CA LEU A 310 -18.01 26.21 -16.11
C LEU A 310 -18.95 27.06 -16.96
N HIS A 311 -18.41 27.70 -17.98
CA HIS A 311 -19.14 28.68 -18.80
C HIS A 311 -19.30 28.23 -20.26
N GLY A 312 -19.17 26.94 -20.57
CA GLY A 312 -19.31 26.45 -21.93
C GLY A 312 -20.63 25.76 -22.22
N ASP A 313 -20.72 25.19 -23.43
CA ASP A 313 -21.83 24.33 -23.83
C ASP A 313 -21.80 23.00 -23.06
N ASP A 314 -22.87 22.23 -23.21
CA ASP A 314 -23.03 20.91 -22.64
C ASP A 314 -21.87 19.94 -22.94
N ALA A 315 -21.28 20.04 -24.14
CA ALA A 315 -20.19 19.16 -24.55
C ALA A 315 -18.89 19.53 -23.84
N PHE A 316 -18.58 20.83 -23.77
CA PHE A 316 -17.47 21.40 -23.02
C PHE A 316 -17.61 21.08 -21.53
N ASN A 317 -18.76 21.37 -20.92
CA ASN A 317 -18.98 21.16 -19.48
C ASN A 317 -18.79 19.69 -19.11
N ARG A 318 -19.38 18.75 -19.88
CA ARG A 318 -19.18 17.31 -19.65
C ARG A 318 -17.71 16.89 -19.79
N ALA A 319 -16.95 17.48 -20.71
CA ALA A 319 -15.56 17.13 -20.92
C ALA A 319 -14.65 17.72 -19.84
N ALA A 320 -14.85 18.98 -19.47
CA ALA A 320 -14.15 19.63 -18.36
C ALA A 320 -14.40 18.91 -17.03
N ILE A 321 -15.65 18.52 -16.74
CA ILE A 321 -15.98 17.74 -15.53
C ILE A 321 -15.16 16.44 -15.48
N ARG A 322 -15.09 15.67 -16.58
CA ARG A 322 -14.30 14.42 -16.59
C ARG A 322 -12.83 14.66 -16.25
N ASP A 323 -12.25 15.74 -16.75
CA ASP A 323 -10.84 16.05 -16.50
C ASP A 323 -10.60 16.51 -15.07
N LEU A 324 -11.51 17.34 -14.53
CA LEU A 324 -11.53 17.72 -13.11
C LEU A 324 -11.68 16.48 -12.21
N GLU A 325 -12.54 15.53 -12.58
CA GLU A 325 -12.75 14.29 -11.82
C GLU A 325 -11.47 13.46 -11.76
N VAL A 326 -10.70 13.40 -12.85
CA VAL A 326 -9.40 12.71 -12.90
C VAL A 326 -8.39 13.37 -11.96
N ILE A 327 -8.28 14.70 -12.02
CA ILE A 327 -7.35 15.48 -11.16
C ILE A 327 -7.72 15.28 -9.69
N ALA A 328 -8.99 15.49 -9.33
CA ALA A 328 -9.54 15.28 -7.99
C ALA A 328 -9.50 13.81 -7.52
N GLY A 329 -9.31 12.85 -8.44
CA GLY A 329 -9.06 11.45 -8.09
C GLY A 329 -7.74 11.25 -7.37
N SER A 330 -6.75 12.12 -7.61
CA SER A 330 -5.42 12.09 -6.99
C SER A 330 -5.37 12.85 -5.65
N PRO A 331 -4.49 12.47 -4.70
CA PRO A 331 -4.27 13.25 -3.47
C PRO A 331 -3.79 14.68 -3.73
N ALA A 332 -2.89 14.85 -4.70
CA ALA A 332 -2.35 16.14 -5.12
C ALA A 332 -3.45 17.08 -5.64
N GLY A 333 -4.29 16.58 -6.55
CA GLY A 333 -5.40 17.36 -7.10
C GLY A 333 -6.42 17.77 -6.04
N ARG A 334 -6.74 16.89 -5.07
CA ARG A 334 -7.61 17.28 -3.94
C ARG A 334 -6.99 18.37 -3.08
N ALA A 335 -5.71 18.24 -2.73
CA ALA A 335 -5.02 19.28 -1.96
C ALA A 335 -5.01 20.62 -2.71
N MET A 336 -4.82 20.61 -4.03
CA MET A 336 -4.90 21.80 -4.86
C MET A 336 -6.28 22.47 -4.80
N PHE A 337 -7.35 21.69 -4.99
CA PHE A 337 -8.72 22.21 -4.92
C PHE A 337 -9.12 22.65 -3.51
N ASP A 338 -8.68 21.94 -2.47
CA ASP A 338 -8.90 22.33 -1.06
C ASP A 338 -8.25 23.68 -0.76
N ASP A 339 -7.07 23.96 -1.32
CA ASP A 339 -6.40 25.25 -1.16
C ASP A 339 -7.16 26.37 -1.87
N ILE A 340 -7.66 26.15 -3.09
CA ILE A 340 -8.53 27.12 -3.78
C ILE A 340 -9.78 27.38 -2.94
N ALA A 341 -10.50 26.33 -2.57
CA ALA A 341 -11.75 26.43 -1.80
C ALA A 341 -11.55 27.17 -0.46
N ARG A 342 -10.44 26.92 0.25
CA ARG A 342 -10.13 27.58 1.54
C ARG A 342 -9.93 29.08 1.41
N THR A 343 -9.52 29.57 0.24
CA THR A 343 -9.29 31.00 0.02
C THR A 343 -10.60 31.79 -0.18
N GLY A 344 -11.70 31.11 -0.50
CA GLY A 344 -12.96 31.74 -0.91
C GLY A 344 -12.97 32.31 -2.33
N HIS A 345 -11.85 32.20 -3.07
CA HIS A 345 -11.77 32.55 -4.49
C HIS A 345 -12.31 31.40 -5.37
N HIS A 346 -12.70 31.73 -6.60
CA HIS A 346 -13.22 30.76 -7.57
C HIS A 346 -12.37 30.71 -8.83
N VAL A 347 -12.53 29.64 -9.60
CA VAL A 347 -11.94 29.48 -10.92
C VAL A 347 -13.04 29.30 -11.97
N ASP A 348 -13.04 30.18 -12.95
CA ASP A 348 -13.94 30.12 -14.09
C ASP A 348 -13.25 29.45 -15.28
N LEU A 349 -13.83 28.37 -15.80
CA LEU A 349 -13.37 27.66 -17.01
C LEU A 349 -14.26 28.03 -18.20
N HIS A 350 -13.64 28.55 -19.25
CA HIS A 350 -14.29 29.05 -20.47
C HIS A 350 -13.84 28.29 -21.71
N PRO A 351 -14.73 28.04 -22.69
CA PRO A 351 -14.31 27.57 -24.00
C PRO A 351 -13.59 28.70 -24.78
N PRO A 352 -12.72 28.38 -25.76
CA PRO A 352 -11.99 29.38 -26.53
C PRO A 352 -12.90 30.33 -27.34
N SER A 353 -14.13 29.92 -27.65
CA SER A 353 -15.10 30.75 -28.36
C SER A 353 -15.56 31.98 -27.55
N MET A 354 -15.35 32.00 -26.24
CA MET A 354 -15.71 33.12 -25.36
C MET A 354 -14.58 34.12 -25.15
N ASP A 355 -13.39 33.87 -25.71
CA ASP A 355 -12.20 34.68 -25.46
C ASP A 355 -12.38 36.14 -25.93
N ALA A 356 -13.08 36.34 -27.05
CA ALA A 356 -13.44 37.67 -27.54
C ALA A 356 -14.40 38.42 -26.59
N VAL A 357 -15.33 37.71 -25.95
CA VAL A 357 -16.30 38.28 -25.00
C VAL A 357 -15.61 38.65 -23.69
N ILE A 358 -14.70 37.79 -23.22
CA ILE A 358 -13.87 38.02 -22.03
C ILE A 358 -13.00 39.27 -22.23
N ASN A 359 -12.28 39.34 -23.34
CA ASN A 359 -11.42 40.49 -23.66
C ASN A 359 -12.22 41.80 -23.70
N GLN A 360 -13.44 41.76 -24.26
CA GLN A 360 -14.35 42.90 -24.26
C GLN A 360 -14.83 43.28 -22.85
N GLN A 361 -15.18 42.29 -22.01
CA GLN A 361 -15.66 42.51 -20.64
C GLN A 361 -14.60 43.13 -19.73
N PHE A 362 -13.32 42.77 -19.92
CA PHE A 362 -12.21 43.29 -19.13
C PHE A 362 -11.57 44.56 -19.72
N GLY A 363 -12.14 45.10 -20.81
CA GLY A 363 -11.60 46.29 -21.46
C GLY A 363 -10.19 46.09 -22.01
N ILE A 364 -9.80 44.84 -22.30
CA ILE A 364 -8.52 44.51 -22.91
C ILE A 364 -8.70 44.82 -24.40
N PRO A 365 -8.06 45.88 -24.94
CA PRO A 365 -8.23 46.22 -26.33
C PRO A 365 -7.80 45.02 -27.18
N PRO A 366 -8.54 44.67 -28.25
CA PRO A 366 -8.08 43.67 -29.19
C PRO A 366 -6.69 44.10 -29.66
N SER A 367 -5.69 43.26 -29.42
CA SER A 367 -4.31 43.55 -29.79
C SER A 367 -4.28 44.00 -31.26
N PRO A 368 -3.60 45.11 -31.63
CA PRO A 368 -3.55 45.62 -33.01
C PRO A 368 -2.92 44.63 -34.01
N TRP A 369 -2.48 43.46 -33.55
CA TRP A 369 -2.01 42.33 -34.34
C TRP A 369 -3.09 41.26 -34.65
N THR A 370 -4.39 41.57 -34.48
CA THR A 370 -5.49 40.60 -34.68
C THR A 370 -6.38 40.95 -35.88
N GLY A 371 -5.96 40.53 -37.07
CA GLY A 371 -6.83 40.45 -38.25
C GLY A 371 -7.76 39.23 -38.19
N PRO A 372 -8.85 39.18 -38.99
CA PRO A 372 -9.94 38.21 -38.85
C PRO A 372 -9.62 36.77 -39.29
N TYR A 373 -8.37 36.44 -39.66
CA TYR A 373 -7.98 35.09 -40.07
C TYR A 373 -6.54 34.76 -39.63
N GLN A 374 -6.43 33.59 -39.00
CA GLN A 374 -5.25 32.71 -38.86
C GLN A 374 -4.21 32.91 -37.72
N ILE A 375 -4.05 31.78 -37.01
CA ILE A 375 -2.88 31.17 -36.34
C ILE A 375 -1.90 32.14 -35.65
N PRO A 376 -1.86 32.18 -34.31
CA PRO A 376 -0.72 32.77 -33.61
C PRO A 376 0.47 31.81 -33.72
N HIS A 377 1.27 31.97 -34.77
CA HIS A 377 2.68 31.58 -34.75
C HIS A 377 3.47 32.61 -33.93
N HIS A 378 3.24 32.60 -32.62
CA HIS A 378 4.26 32.92 -31.62
C HIS A 378 4.23 31.78 -30.61
N ALA A 379 5.09 30.80 -30.90
CA ALA A 379 5.29 29.57 -30.15
C ALA A 379 5.68 29.90 -28.69
N ASP A 380 4.76 29.59 -27.77
CA ASP A 380 4.95 29.22 -26.35
C ASP A 380 3.67 29.38 -25.52
N TYR A 381 2.58 29.87 -26.09
CA TYR A 381 1.34 30.13 -25.35
C TYR A 381 0.27 29.07 -25.61
N ALA A 382 0.16 28.08 -24.72
CA ALA A 382 -1.14 27.55 -24.36
C ALA A 382 -1.78 28.60 -23.43
N ASN A 383 -2.87 29.20 -23.87
CA ASN A 383 -3.34 30.50 -23.41
C ASN A 383 -4.06 30.45 -22.05
N ALA A 384 -3.35 30.85 -21.00
CA ALA A 384 -3.84 31.83 -20.02
C ALA A 384 -2.88 33.02 -20.07
N GLN A 385 -3.27 34.14 -20.70
CA GLN A 385 -2.43 35.34 -20.71
C GLN A 385 -2.41 35.98 -19.32
N VAL A 386 -1.24 36.00 -18.68
CA VAL A 386 -0.85 37.10 -17.79
C VAL A 386 0.49 37.62 -18.30
N LEU A 387 0.43 38.69 -19.10
CA LEU A 387 1.59 39.47 -19.51
C LEU A 387 1.96 40.43 -18.38
N ALA A 388 3.10 40.20 -17.74
CA ALA A 388 3.72 41.15 -16.83
C ALA A 388 5.14 41.48 -17.31
N THR A 389 5.35 42.70 -17.79
CA THR A 389 6.69 43.28 -18.03
C THR A 389 7.12 44.12 -16.83
N TYR A 390 8.38 43.97 -16.41
CA TYR A 390 8.97 44.60 -15.22
C TYR A 390 9.78 45.86 -15.57
N ASP A 391 9.52 46.97 -14.87
CA ASP A 391 10.41 48.13 -14.74
C ASP A 391 10.96 48.18 -13.29
N PRO A 392 12.29 48.26 -13.08
CA PRO A 392 12.92 48.25 -11.77
C PRO A 392 12.62 49.45 -10.84
N ASN A 393 11.84 50.46 -11.24
CA ASN A 393 11.70 51.72 -10.47
C ASN A 393 10.36 51.96 -9.73
N GLY A 394 9.50 50.94 -9.56
CA GLY A 394 8.56 50.92 -8.44
C GLY A 394 7.30 51.81 -8.49
N ILE A 395 6.80 52.21 -9.66
CA ILE A 395 5.46 52.81 -9.81
C ILE A 395 4.76 52.25 -11.05
N TYR A 396 3.57 51.66 -10.88
CA TYR A 396 2.76 51.09 -11.97
C TYR A 396 2.15 52.20 -12.83
N ALA A 397 2.59 52.31 -14.08
CA ALA A 397 1.85 52.99 -15.14
C ALA A 397 2.01 52.20 -16.45
N HIS A 398 0.94 51.55 -16.91
CA HIS A 398 0.80 51.18 -18.32
C HIS A 398 -0.04 52.25 -19.02
N THR A 399 0.37 52.62 -20.24
CA THR A 399 -0.24 53.65 -21.11
C THR A 399 -1.62 53.30 -21.67
N SER A 400 -2.35 52.38 -21.03
CA SER A 400 -3.75 52.04 -21.34
C SER A 400 -4.61 51.90 -20.08
N GLY A 401 -4.58 52.90 -19.20
CA GLY A 401 -5.75 53.34 -18.40
C GLY A 401 -6.46 52.37 -17.42
N LEU A 402 -6.11 51.08 -17.34
CA LEU A 402 -6.72 50.14 -16.40
C LEU A 402 -5.63 49.50 -15.53
N PRO A 403 -5.63 49.72 -14.21
CA PRO A 403 -4.73 49.01 -13.31
C PRO A 403 -5.16 47.54 -13.27
N MET A 404 -4.35 46.64 -13.84
CA MET A 404 -4.41 45.23 -13.43
C MET A 404 -4.06 45.18 -11.95
N SER A 405 -5.07 45.05 -11.10
CA SER A 405 -4.89 44.82 -9.69
C SER A 405 -4.29 43.42 -9.55
N MET A 406 -2.96 43.33 -9.60
CA MET A 406 -2.29 42.28 -8.84
C MET A 406 -2.72 42.52 -7.41
N THR A 407 -3.67 41.71 -6.95
CA THR A 407 -4.13 41.73 -5.57
C THR A 407 -2.86 41.71 -4.72
N GLY A 408 -2.64 42.78 -3.94
CA GLY A 408 -1.40 42.93 -3.18
C GLY A 408 -1.06 41.64 -2.40
N PRO A 409 0.22 41.44 -2.03
CA PRO A 409 0.67 40.19 -1.42
C PRO A 409 -0.32 39.69 -0.36
N ASN A 410 -0.72 38.42 -0.47
CA ASN A 410 -1.67 37.72 0.41
C ASN A 410 -3.17 38.04 0.25
N LYS A 411 -3.61 38.86 -0.71
CA LYS A 411 -5.08 39.09 -0.91
C LYS A 411 -5.77 38.00 -1.73
N GLY A 412 -5.01 37.28 -2.56
CA GLY A 412 -5.53 36.25 -3.45
C GLY A 412 -6.47 36.79 -4.53
N ALA A 413 -6.65 36.07 -5.63
CA ALA A 413 -7.58 36.44 -6.68
C ALA A 413 -8.29 35.22 -7.28
N SER A 414 -9.53 35.45 -7.73
CA SER A 414 -10.23 34.50 -8.59
C SER A 414 -9.58 34.48 -9.98
N SER A 415 -9.68 33.36 -10.68
CA SER A 415 -8.96 33.13 -11.94
C SER A 415 -9.89 32.72 -13.07
N HIS A 416 -9.55 33.14 -14.28
CA HIS A 416 -10.21 32.71 -15.51
C HIS A 416 -9.24 31.86 -16.31
N ILE A 417 -9.69 30.68 -16.76
CA ILE A 417 -8.90 29.75 -17.57
C ILE A 417 -9.66 29.50 -18.87
N VAL A 418 -9.01 29.78 -20.00
CA VAL A 418 -9.50 29.39 -21.32
C VAL A 418 -9.00 28.00 -21.63
N TYR A 419 -9.92 27.09 -21.93
CA TYR A 419 -9.63 25.66 -21.96
C TYR A 419 -10.37 24.96 -23.10
N ASP A 420 -9.71 24.06 -23.83
CA ASP A 420 -10.36 23.18 -24.81
C ASP A 420 -10.21 21.69 -24.42
N PRO A 421 -11.16 21.14 -23.63
CA PRO A 421 -11.16 19.72 -23.29
C PRO A 421 -11.55 18.82 -24.47
N THR A 422 -12.10 19.40 -25.54
CA THR A 422 -12.66 18.63 -26.67
C THR A 422 -11.66 18.41 -27.79
N GLY A 423 -10.53 19.12 -27.77
CA GLY A 423 -9.54 19.12 -28.84
C GLY A 423 -10.11 19.56 -30.19
N ARG A 424 -11.20 20.36 -30.16
CA ARG A 424 -11.85 20.88 -31.38
C ARG A 424 -11.03 22.01 -31.99
N ASN A 425 -10.19 22.66 -31.20
CA ASN A 425 -9.28 23.67 -31.68
C ASN A 425 -8.21 23.00 -32.56
N PRO A 426 -8.19 23.28 -33.88
CA PRO A 426 -7.27 22.65 -34.83
C PRO A 426 -5.79 22.97 -34.54
N TYR A 427 -5.51 23.98 -33.70
CA TYR A 427 -4.15 24.31 -33.24
C TYR A 427 -3.64 23.35 -32.15
N HIS A 428 -4.54 22.65 -31.45
CA HIS A 428 -4.19 21.45 -30.69
C HIS A 428 -4.11 20.28 -31.66
N SER A 429 -3.15 20.35 -32.58
CA SER A 429 -2.93 19.31 -33.58
C SER A 429 -2.77 17.94 -32.93
N ALA A 430 -3.06 16.89 -33.70
CA ALA A 430 -3.04 15.47 -33.32
C ALA A 430 -1.71 14.95 -32.70
N THR A 431 -0.74 15.83 -32.45
CA THR A 431 0.55 15.61 -31.81
C THR A 431 0.58 15.98 -30.32
N ALA A 432 -0.47 16.56 -29.73
CA ALA A 432 -0.50 16.88 -28.29
C ALA A 432 -0.34 15.60 -27.43
N LYS A 433 0.91 15.27 -27.09
CA LYS A 433 1.29 14.09 -26.28
C LYS A 433 0.77 14.16 -24.86
N THR A 434 0.33 15.35 -24.43
CA THR A 434 -0.12 15.65 -23.07
C THR A 434 -1.65 15.58 -23.01
N PRO A 435 -2.23 14.66 -22.22
CA PRO A 435 -3.68 14.57 -22.05
C PRO A 435 -4.28 15.85 -21.46
N SER A 436 -5.51 16.17 -21.85
CA SER A 436 -6.26 17.34 -21.40
C SER A 436 -6.35 17.54 -19.86
N PRO A 437 -6.45 16.52 -18.99
CA PRO A 437 -6.42 16.75 -17.54
C PRO A 437 -5.05 17.17 -17.00
N VAL A 438 -3.98 16.89 -17.74
CA VAL A 438 -2.64 17.38 -17.39
C VAL A 438 -2.53 18.86 -17.74
N ILE A 439 -3.08 19.27 -18.88
CA ILE A 439 -3.11 20.67 -19.33
C ILE A 439 -3.94 21.52 -18.36
N VAL A 440 -5.20 21.15 -18.09
CA VAL A 440 -6.02 21.94 -17.16
C VAL A 440 -5.51 21.86 -15.72
N GLY A 441 -4.86 20.75 -15.33
CA GLY A 441 -4.19 20.64 -14.04
C GLY A 441 -3.03 21.64 -13.89
N HIS A 442 -2.27 21.89 -14.95
CA HIS A 442 -1.24 22.92 -14.99
C HIS A 442 -1.84 24.31 -14.74
N GLU A 443 -2.85 24.71 -15.51
CA GLU A 443 -3.51 26.02 -15.37
C GLU A 443 -4.22 26.19 -14.02
N LEU A 444 -4.81 25.12 -13.48
CA LEU A 444 -5.43 25.15 -12.16
C LEU A 444 -4.39 25.37 -11.05
N ASN A 445 -3.15 24.96 -11.24
CA ASN A 445 -2.10 25.26 -10.27
C ASN A 445 -1.70 26.75 -10.33
N HIS A 446 -1.66 27.38 -11.51
CA HIS A 446 -1.56 28.85 -11.60
C HIS A 446 -2.70 29.51 -10.83
N ALA A 447 -3.94 29.06 -11.06
CA ALA A 447 -5.11 29.57 -10.35
C ALA A 447 -5.05 29.38 -8.83
N ARG A 448 -4.55 28.24 -8.34
CA ARG A 448 -4.30 28.01 -6.91
C ARG A 448 -3.34 29.04 -6.33
N ARG A 449 -2.25 29.35 -7.03
CA ARG A 449 -1.25 30.32 -6.53
C ARG A 449 -1.78 31.74 -6.54
N ALA A 450 -2.57 32.08 -7.56
CA ALA A 450 -3.33 33.32 -7.61
C ALA A 450 -4.32 33.41 -6.45
N ALA A 451 -5.11 32.37 -6.19
CA ALA A 451 -6.04 32.30 -5.07
C ALA A 451 -5.36 32.42 -3.69
N LEU A 452 -4.16 31.84 -3.54
CA LEU A 452 -3.35 31.97 -2.32
C LEU A 452 -2.62 33.33 -2.21
N GLY A 453 -2.64 34.17 -3.24
CA GLY A 453 -1.90 35.44 -3.26
C GLY A 453 -0.38 35.27 -3.24
N THR A 454 0.12 34.09 -3.65
CA THR A 454 1.56 33.74 -3.63
C THR A 454 2.25 34.05 -4.95
N ARG A 455 1.49 34.24 -6.03
CA ARG A 455 1.99 34.46 -7.40
C ARG A 455 3.02 35.59 -7.52
N ALA A 456 2.80 36.71 -6.81
CA ALA A 456 3.68 37.88 -6.89
C ALA A 456 5.13 37.58 -6.45
N ASN A 457 5.33 36.61 -5.56
CA ASN A 457 6.66 36.24 -5.08
C ASN A 457 7.43 35.40 -6.11
N ASP A 458 6.75 34.77 -7.08
CA ASP A 458 7.35 33.91 -8.09
C ASP A 458 7.66 34.64 -9.40
N LEU A 459 6.98 35.76 -9.64
CA LEU A 459 7.21 36.61 -10.82
C LEU A 459 8.50 37.44 -10.71
N VAL A 460 9.12 37.51 -9.53
CA VAL A 460 10.33 38.31 -9.29
C VAL A 460 11.50 37.41 -8.92
N SER A 461 12.26 36.96 -9.93
CA SER A 461 13.60 36.39 -9.68
C SER A 461 14.60 37.52 -9.52
N ARG A 462 15.31 37.56 -8.38
CA ARG A 462 16.44 38.48 -8.14
C ARG A 462 17.78 37.91 -8.61
N ASP A 463 17.80 36.74 -9.24
CA ASP A 463 19.03 36.04 -9.63
C ASP A 463 19.47 36.43 -11.06
N PRO A 464 20.62 37.11 -11.25
CA PRO A 464 21.14 37.50 -12.56
C PRO A 464 21.52 36.31 -13.45
N ALA A 465 21.83 35.14 -12.89
CA ALA A 465 22.24 33.93 -13.63
C ALA A 465 21.03 33.17 -14.24
N TRP A 466 19.82 33.51 -13.81
CA TRP A 466 18.57 32.82 -14.15
C TRP A 466 18.06 33.11 -15.58
N ASN A 467 18.54 34.19 -16.20
CA ASN A 467 18.03 34.74 -17.47
C ASN A 467 18.24 33.84 -18.72
N SER A 468 18.94 32.70 -18.61
CA SER A 468 19.32 31.88 -19.77
C SER A 468 18.72 30.47 -19.86
N THR A 469 18.12 29.90 -18.80
CA THR A 469 17.57 28.52 -18.88
C THR A 469 16.23 28.28 -18.18
N TRP A 470 15.80 29.16 -17.27
CA TRP A 470 14.52 29.03 -16.57
C TRP A 470 13.81 30.38 -16.56
N LYS A 471 12.72 30.54 -17.30
CA LYS A 471 12.12 31.88 -17.50
C LYS A 471 10.99 32.26 -16.53
N ASN A 472 10.51 31.38 -15.66
CA ASN A 472 9.50 31.74 -14.65
C ASN A 472 9.46 30.73 -13.48
N VAL A 473 9.64 31.17 -12.22
CA VAL A 473 9.54 30.30 -11.02
C VAL A 473 8.10 29.77 -10.87
N GLU A 474 7.12 30.53 -11.35
CA GLU A 474 5.72 30.12 -11.39
C GLU A 474 5.54 28.82 -12.17
N GLU A 475 6.14 28.76 -13.37
CA GLU A 475 6.10 27.61 -14.27
C GLU A 475 6.82 26.38 -13.71
N TYR A 476 7.89 26.56 -12.95
CA TYR A 476 8.56 25.42 -12.31
C TYR A 476 7.64 24.71 -11.31
N HIS A 477 6.93 25.48 -10.49
CA HIS A 477 6.02 24.92 -9.50
C HIS A 477 4.77 24.30 -10.13
N THR A 478 4.28 24.85 -11.26
CA THR A 478 3.19 24.20 -12.02
C THR A 478 3.65 22.89 -12.66
N VAL A 479 4.89 22.79 -13.15
CA VAL A 479 5.43 21.52 -13.67
C VAL A 479 5.57 20.46 -12.60
N GLN A 480 5.97 20.83 -11.38
CA GLN A 480 5.99 19.87 -10.28
C GLN A 480 4.59 19.28 -10.03
N PHE A 481 3.57 20.13 -9.96
CA PHE A 481 2.17 19.67 -9.83
C PHE A 481 1.71 18.85 -11.04
N GLU A 482 2.03 19.30 -12.25
CA GLU A 482 1.75 18.59 -13.50
C GLU A 482 2.30 17.16 -13.44
N ASN A 483 3.54 17.00 -12.97
CA ASN A 483 4.18 15.70 -12.79
C ASN A 483 3.45 14.80 -11.78
N GLU A 484 2.81 15.36 -10.75
CA GLU A 484 1.96 14.60 -9.84
C GLU A 484 0.70 14.06 -10.56
N VAL A 485 0.06 14.88 -11.39
CA VAL A 485 -1.06 14.45 -12.25
C VAL A 485 -0.59 13.38 -13.23
N ARG A 486 0.52 13.61 -13.95
CA ARG A 486 1.14 12.65 -14.89
C ARG A 486 1.43 11.30 -14.23
N ARG A 487 2.04 11.32 -13.03
CA ARG A 487 2.33 10.10 -12.25
C ARG A 487 1.07 9.35 -11.89
N SER A 488 0.00 10.06 -11.48
CA SER A 488 -1.27 9.44 -11.11
C SER A 488 -1.93 8.70 -12.29
N ILE A 489 -1.76 9.21 -13.51
CA ILE A 489 -2.35 8.64 -14.72
C ILE A 489 -1.39 7.73 -15.51
N GLY A 490 -0.16 7.51 -15.02
CA GLY A 490 0.81 6.60 -15.64
C GLY A 490 1.54 7.18 -16.85
N LEU A 491 1.72 8.50 -16.89
CA LEU A 491 2.58 9.19 -17.84
C LEU A 491 4.01 9.33 -17.31
N PRO A 492 5.01 9.43 -18.20
CA PRO A 492 6.34 9.88 -17.81
C PRO A 492 6.30 11.32 -17.31
N GLU A 493 7.11 11.60 -16.31
CA GLU A 493 7.34 12.95 -15.79
C GLU A 493 8.09 13.79 -16.85
N ARG A 494 7.83 15.09 -16.87
CA ARG A 494 8.55 16.08 -17.67
C ARG A 494 9.80 16.51 -16.90
N ASN A 495 10.96 16.39 -17.54
CA ASN A 495 12.26 16.71 -16.94
C ASN A 495 12.74 18.13 -17.29
N ASP A 496 12.22 18.71 -18.37
CA ASP A 496 12.67 19.98 -18.97
C ASP A 496 11.51 20.83 -19.51
N TYR A 497 11.71 22.15 -19.53
CA TYR A 497 10.82 23.15 -20.14
C TYR A 497 11.48 23.73 -21.40
N THR A 498 11.48 22.97 -22.49
CA THR A 498 11.74 23.50 -23.83
C THR A 498 10.41 23.56 -24.58
N SER A 499 9.63 24.62 -24.34
CA SER A 499 8.33 24.87 -24.99
C SER A 499 7.24 23.80 -24.69
N PRO A 500 5.94 24.12 -24.67
CA PRO A 500 4.91 23.14 -24.31
C PRO A 500 4.68 22.02 -25.33
N LEU A 501 5.43 21.96 -26.44
CA LEU A 501 5.32 20.93 -27.46
C LEU A 501 6.71 20.59 -28.04
N PRO A 502 7.01 19.32 -28.39
CA PRO A 502 8.05 19.03 -29.37
C PRO A 502 7.69 19.59 -30.75
#